data_AF-A0A358XXV2-F1
#
_entry.id   AF-A0A358XXV2-F1
#
_cell.length_a   1.000
_cell.length_b   1.000
_cell.length_c   1.000
_cell.angle_alpha   90.00
_cell.angle_beta   90.00
_cell.angle_gamma   90.00
#
_symmetry.space_group_name_H-M   'P 1'
#
loop_
_entity.id
_entity.type
_entity.pdbx_description
1 polymer ?
#
loop_
_entity_poly.entity_id
_entity_poly.type
_entity_poly.pdbx_seq_one_letter_code
_entity_poly.pdbx_strand_id
1 'polypeptide(L)' 'HVHAALKAHHLFKRDIEYIVQNRKIVLIDEHTGRTMEGRRLSEGLHQALEAKEKLEIQSESQTLASTTFQ' A
#
# COMPACT_ATOMS: atom_id res chain seq x y z
N HIS A 1 -13.73 -8.79 4.08
CA HIS A 1 -12.31 -9.22 4.21
C HIS A 1 -11.84 -10.16 3.10
N VAL A 2 -12.49 -11.30 2.83
CA VAL A 2 -12.02 -12.26 1.79
C VAL A 2 -12.00 -11.67 0.37
N HIS A 3 -13.01 -10.88 -0.01
CA HIS A 3 -13.03 -10.20 -1.31
C HIS A 3 -11.88 -9.20 -1.50
N ALA A 4 -11.51 -8.48 -0.43
CA ALA A 4 -10.39 -7.54 -0.45
C ALA A 4 -9.05 -8.28 -0.56
N ALA A 5 -8.89 -9.41 0.13
CA ALA A 5 -7.70 -10.25 0.01
C ALA A 5 -7.56 -10.86 -1.39
N LEU A 6 -8.66 -11.33 -2.00
CA LEU A 6 -8.64 -11.85 -3.38
C LEU A 6 -8.30 -10.76 -4.40
N LYS A 7 -8.92 -9.58 -4.29
CA LYS A 7 -8.58 -8.43 -5.14
C LYS A 7 -7.13 -7.99 -4.92
N ALA A 8 -6.67 -7.91 -3.67
CA ALA A 8 -5.29 -7.59 -3.33
C ALA A 8 -4.31 -8.54 -4.03
N HIS A 9 -4.61 -9.83 -4.01
CA HIS A 9 -3.70 -10.85 -4.52
C HIS A 9 -3.75 -10.99 -6.05
N HIS A 10 -4.90 -10.68 -6.66
CA HIS A 10 -5.13 -10.89 -8.09
C HIS A 10 -4.93 -9.62 -8.92
N LEU A 11 -5.25 -8.46 -8.37
CA LEU A 11 -4.82 -7.19 -8.94
C LEU A 11 -3.33 -7.03 -8.63
N PHE A 12 -2.92 -6.81 -7.39
CA PHE A 12 -1.54 -6.41 -7.08
C PHE A 12 -0.51 -7.52 -7.25
N LYS A 13 0.29 -7.43 -8.31
CA LYS A 13 1.49 -8.24 -8.53
C LYS A 13 2.76 -7.52 -8.09
N ARG A 14 3.62 -8.26 -7.38
CA ARG A 14 4.98 -7.83 -7.06
C ARG A 14 5.75 -7.64 -8.35
N ASP A 15 6.52 -6.54 -8.44
CA ASP A 15 7.30 -6.12 -9.61
C ASP A 15 6.49 -5.51 -10.77
N ILE A 16 5.16 -5.37 -10.62
CA ILE A 16 4.29 -4.74 -11.63
C ILE A 16 3.55 -3.54 -11.00
N GLU A 17 2.71 -3.79 -10.00
CA GLU A 17 1.94 -2.72 -9.33
C GLU A 17 2.61 -2.23 -8.05
N TYR A 18 3.48 -3.05 -7.47
CA TYR A 18 4.24 -2.67 -6.29
C TYR A 18 5.60 -3.37 -6.26
N ILE A 19 6.57 -2.74 -5.60
CA ILE A 19 7.87 -3.32 -5.29
C ILE A 19 8.15 -3.20 -3.79
N VAL A 20 9.02 -4.08 -3.32
CA VAL A 20 9.57 -4.00 -1.96
C VAL A 20 10.90 -3.25 -2.04
N GLN A 21 10.93 -2.01 -1.57
CA GLN A 21 12.14 -1.20 -1.53
C GLN A 21 12.41 -0.74 -0.09
N ASN A 22 13.63 -0.91 0.40
CA ASN A 22 14.01 -0.56 1.78
C ASN A 22 13.10 -1.19 2.86
N ARG A 23 12.67 -2.44 2.66
CA ARG A 23 11.70 -3.15 3.53
C ARG A 23 10.35 -2.44 3.67
N LYS A 24 9.97 -1.63 2.68
CA LYS A 24 8.67 -0.97 2.58
C LYS A 24 8.02 -1.31 1.25
N ILE A 25 6.70 -1.37 1.25
CA ILE A 25 5.92 -1.54 0.03
C ILE A 25 5.81 -0.19 -0.67
N VAL A 26 6.27 -0.13 -1.92
CA VAL A 26 6.20 1.06 -2.77
C VAL A 26 5.37 0.72 -4.00
N LEU A 27 4.36 1.53 -4.28
CA LEU A 27 3.51 1.34 -5.45
C LEU A 27 4.22 1.84 -6.71
N ILE A 28 4.03 1.17 -7.83
CA ILE A 28 4.50 1.61 -9.13
C ILE A 28 3.32 2.21 -9.89
N ASP A 29 3.56 3.35 -10.52
CA ASP A 29 2.60 3.95 -11.44
C ASP A 29 2.70 3.27 -12.82
N GLU A 30 1.59 2.70 -13.30
CA GLU A 30 1.55 1.97 -14.58
C GLU A 30 1.79 2.89 -15.79
N HIS A 31 1.46 4.18 -15.70
CA HIS A 31 1.59 5.11 -16.81
C HIS A 31 3.02 5.61 -17.01
N THR A 32 3.78 5.76 -15.92
CA THR A 32 5.12 6.36 -15.95
C THR A 32 6.24 5.40 -15.54
N GLY A 33 5.90 4.23 -14.98
CA GLY A 33 6.86 3.27 -14.42
C GLY A 33 7.60 3.82 -13.19
N ARG A 34 7.16 4.95 -12.63
CA ARG A 34 7.80 5.58 -11.48
C ARG A 34 7.28 4.97 -10.18
N THR A 35 8.19 4.82 -9.23
CA THR A 35 7.86 4.38 -7.87
C THR A 35 7.24 5.55 -7.11
N MET A 36 5.98 5.42 -6.72
CA MET A 36 5.29 6.35 -5.85
C MET A 36 5.56 5.98 -4.39
N GLU A 37 6.73 6.37 -3.90
CA GLU A 37 7.05 6.30 -2.48
C GLU A 37 6.12 7.21 -1.66
N GLY A 38 5.52 6.67 -0.59
CA GLY A 38 4.58 7.40 0.27
C GLY A 38 3.10 7.24 -0.08
N ARG A 39 2.75 6.69 -1.26
CA ARG A 39 1.36 6.31 -1.54
C ARG A 39 1.03 4.98 -0.87
N ARG A 40 0.18 5.03 0.16
CA ARG A 40 -0.28 3.84 0.88
C ARG A 40 -1.66 3.39 0.38
N LEU A 41 -1.90 2.08 0.42
CA LEU A 41 -3.20 1.51 0.09
C LEU A 41 -4.13 1.62 1.31
N SER A 42 -5.27 2.29 1.12
CA SER A 42 -6.32 2.38 2.14
C SER A 42 -6.96 1.01 2.44
N GLU A 43 -7.73 0.92 3.52
CA GLU A 43 -8.50 -0.28 3.94
C GLU A 43 -7.69 -1.48 4.47
N GLY A 44 -6.47 -1.25 4.98
CA GLY A 44 -5.66 -2.33 5.56
C GLY A 44 -5.03 -3.26 4.51
N LEU A 45 -5.19 -2.95 3.22
CA LEU A 45 -4.51 -3.61 2.10
C LEU A 45 -2.99 -3.46 2.21
N HIS A 46 -2.51 -2.27 2.57
CA HIS A 46 -1.08 -2.02 2.74
C HIS A 46 -0.48 -2.91 3.82
N GLN A 47 -1.14 -2.94 4.99
CA GLN A 47 -0.77 -3.80 6.11
C GLN A 47 -0.83 -5.29 5.76
N ALA A 48 -1.80 -5.73 4.96
CA ALA A 48 -1.87 -7.11 4.48
C ALA A 48 -0.73 -7.45 3.51
N LEU A 49 -0.32 -6.52 2.65
CA LEU A 49 0.84 -6.68 1.77
C LEU A 49 2.16 -6.74 2.57
N GLU A 50 2.33 -5.83 3.53
CA GLU A 50 3.50 -5.80 4.41
C GLU A 50 3.61 -7.09 5.23
N ALA A 51 2.48 -7.55 5.80
CA ALA A 51 2.42 -8.82 6.52
C ALA A 51 2.75 -10.03 5.63
N LYS A 52 2.24 -10.04 4.39
CA LYS A 52 2.52 -11.09 3.39
C LYS A 52 4.01 -11.19 3.07
N GLU A 53 4.69 -10.05 2.90
CA GLU A 53 6.14 -10.00 2.61
C GLU A 53 7.01 -10.04 3.89
N LYS A 54 6.42 -10.26 5.07
CA LYS A 54 7.10 -10.26 6.39
C LYS A 54 7.85 -8.96 6.69
N LEU A 55 7.30 -7.84 6.28
CA LEU A 55 7.83 -6.50 6.51
C LEU A 55 7.29 -5.92 7.83
N GLU A 56 7.96 -4.87 8.29
CA GLU A 56 7.58 -4.15 9.50
C GLU A 56 6.39 -3.24 9.19
N ILE A 57 5.20 -3.63 9.64
CA ILE A 57 3.97 -2.89 9.44
C ILE A 57 4.08 -1.56 10.17
N GLN A 58 4.09 -0.46 9.42
CA GLN A 58 4.03 0.87 10.03
C GLN A 58 2.58 1.25 10.30
N SER A 59 2.18 1.16 11.57
CA SER A 59 0.91 1.67 12.09
C SER A 59 0.73 3.14 11.70
N GLU A 60 -0.20 3.39 10.79
CA GLU A 60 -0.49 4.75 10.34
C GLU A 60 -1.27 5.47 11.42
N SER A 61 -0.78 6.61 11.88
CA SER A 61 -1.55 7.59 12.64
C SER A 61 -2.57 8.21 11.69
N GLN A 62 -3.71 7.54 11.55
CA GLN A 62 -4.85 8.03 10.79
C GLN A 62 -5.23 9.41 11.32
N THR A 63 -4.97 10.46 10.55
CA THR A 63 -5.41 11.82 10.90
C THR A 63 -6.91 11.87 10.62
N LEU A 64 -7.72 11.49 11.61
CA LEU A 64 -9.16 11.27 11.50
C LEU A 64 -9.96 12.54 11.18
N ALA A 65 -9.37 13.73 11.30
CA ALA A 65 -10.01 14.98 10.92
C ALA A 65 -8.95 16.02 10.54
N SER A 66 -8.84 16.35 9.26
CA SER A 66 -8.33 17.66 8.86
C SER A 66 -9.53 18.57 8.74
N THR A 67 -9.98 19.15 9.85
CA THR A 67 -10.94 20.26 9.76
C THR A 67 -10.15 21.40 9.10
N THR A 68 -10.43 21.64 7.83
CA THR A 68 -9.95 22.84 7.16
C THR A 68 -10.64 24.01 7.85
N PHE A 69 -9.96 24.67 8.78
CA PHE A 69 -10.33 26.03 9.16
C PHE A 69 -9.81 26.94 8.05
N GLN A 70 -10.73 27.52 7.29
CA GLN A 70 -10.46 28.58 6.31
C GLN A 70 -10.40 29.94 7.01
#